data_AF-A0A2T2NSF5-F1
#
_entry.id   AF-A0A2T2NSF5-F1
#
_cell.length_a   1.000
_cell.length_b   1.000
_cell.length_c   1.000
_cell.angle_alpha   90.00
_cell.angle_beta   90.00
_cell.angle_gamma   90.00
#
_symmetry.space_group_name_H-M   'P 1'
#
loop_
_entity.id
_entity.type
_entity.pdbx_description
1 polymer ?
#
loop_
_entity_poly.entity_id
_entity_poly.type
_entity_poly.pdbx_seq_one_letter_code
_entity_poly.pdbx_strand_id
1 'polypeptide(L)'
;MGIVDEWRGKLGLSQLTQDGKLEANALKTAQDGNGQMVHQLNDGSKAQVLAPGQPDEFYKVFVGGWLCERPDMSGMDGVCSSASSGWYYTSTGHADILTSPDYSKIGCAQAGGIWSCDLA
;
A
#
# COMPACT_ATOMS: atom_id res chain seq x y z
N MET A 1 -1.88 5.63 -8.75
CA MET A 1 -0.69 6.50 -8.58
C MET A 1 -0.97 7.83 -7.90
N GLY A 2 -1.96 8.64 -8.31
CA GLY A 2 -2.17 9.98 -7.70
C GLY A 2 -2.17 10.04 -6.16
N ILE A 3 -2.84 9.11 -5.48
CA ILE A 3 -2.80 9.00 -4.00
C ILE A 3 -1.39 8.69 -3.49
N VAL A 4 -0.68 7.75 -4.14
CA VAL A 4 0.69 7.38 -3.76
C VAL A 4 1.61 8.60 -3.88
N ASP A 5 1.53 9.33 -5.00
CA ASP A 5 2.38 10.48 -5.28
C ASP A 5 2.11 11.65 -4.32
N GLU A 6 0.83 11.93 -4.04
CA GLU A 6 0.43 12.97 -3.09
C GLU A 6 1.01 12.69 -1.70
N TRP A 7 0.81 11.47 -1.19
CA TRP A 7 1.20 11.13 0.18
C TRP A 7 2.71 10.98 0.32
N ARG A 8 3.40 10.41 -0.67
CA ARG A 8 4.87 10.42 -0.67
C ARG A 8 5.42 11.85 -0.72
N GLY A 9 4.80 12.74 -1.49
CA GLY A 9 5.15 14.17 -1.50
C GLY A 9 4.98 14.84 -0.13
N LYS A 10 3.85 14.61 0.55
CA LYS A 10 3.60 15.11 1.91
C LYS A 10 4.62 14.59 2.93
N LEU A 11 5.04 13.34 2.78
CA LEU A 11 6.06 12.71 3.62
C LEU A 11 7.51 13.10 3.23
N GLY A 12 7.70 13.94 2.20
CA GLY A 12 9.03 14.36 1.73
C GLY A 12 9.81 13.25 1.02
N LEU A 13 9.14 12.23 0.51
CA LEU A 13 9.73 11.06 -0.15
C LEU A 13 9.75 11.23 -1.68
N SER A 14 10.75 10.63 -2.33
CA SER A 14 10.82 10.54 -3.79
C SER A 14 9.60 9.81 -4.35
N GLN A 15 9.08 10.22 -5.51
CA GLN A 15 8.00 9.50 -6.19
C GLN A 15 8.42 8.10 -6.63
N LEU A 16 7.46 7.17 -6.67
CA LEU A 16 7.66 5.82 -7.20
C LEU A 16 7.21 5.78 -8.66
N THR A 17 7.94 5.04 -9.48
CA THR A 17 7.53 4.79 -10.87
C THR A 17 6.53 3.64 -10.91
N GLN A 18 5.38 3.85 -11.56
CA GLN A 18 4.42 2.78 -11.82
C GLN A 18 5.05 1.72 -12.73
N ASP A 19 5.00 0.45 -12.32
CA ASP A 19 5.60 -0.66 -13.07
C ASP A 19 4.55 -1.75 -13.35
N GLY A 20 4.25 -1.97 -14.63
CA GLY A 20 3.21 -2.91 -15.05
C GLY A 20 3.49 -4.38 -14.70
N LYS A 21 4.75 -4.77 -14.47
CA LYS A 21 5.06 -6.12 -13.97
C LYS A 21 4.65 -6.25 -12.51
N LEU A 22 4.95 -5.24 -11.69
CA LEU A 22 4.54 -5.23 -10.29
C LEU A 22 3.01 -5.16 -10.15
N GLU A 23 2.31 -4.47 -11.04
CA GLU A 23 0.84 -4.47 -11.06
C GLU A 23 0.27 -5.86 -11.37
N ALA A 24 0.84 -6.55 -12.35
CA ALA A 24 0.46 -7.92 -12.66
C ALA A 24 0.75 -8.88 -11.50
N ASN A 25 1.88 -8.70 -10.80
CA ASN A 25 2.23 -9.48 -9.60
C ASN A 25 1.21 -9.24 -8.47
N ALA A 26 0.90 -7.97 -8.17
CA ALA A 26 -0.10 -7.60 -7.16
C ALA A 26 -1.48 -8.16 -7.49
N LEU A 27 -1.89 -8.09 -8.77
CA LEU A 27 -3.17 -8.65 -9.23
C LEU A 27 -3.22 -10.16 -9.03
N LYS A 28 -2.15 -10.87 -9.43
CA LYS A 28 -2.02 -12.31 -9.24
C LYS A 28 -2.12 -12.68 -7.76
N THR A 29 -1.40 -11.98 -6.88
CA THR A 29 -1.47 -12.23 -5.44
C THR A 29 -2.89 -12.05 -4.90
N ALA A 30 -3.57 -10.97 -5.27
CA ALA A 30 -4.94 -10.71 -4.82
C ALA A 30 -5.93 -11.77 -5.34
N GLN A 31 -5.78 -12.23 -6.59
CA GLN A 31 -6.61 -13.28 -7.17
C GLN A 31 -6.38 -14.65 -6.51
N ASP A 32 -5.12 -15.06 -6.37
CA ASP A 32 -4.76 -16.36 -5.80
C ASP A 32 -5.05 -16.44 -4.29
N GLY A 33 -5.02 -15.30 -3.60
CA GLY A 33 -5.43 -15.20 -2.19
C GLY A 33 -6.89 -15.58 -1.96
N ASN A 34 -7.75 -15.51 -2.99
CA ASN A 34 -9.16 -15.93 -2.93
C ASN A 34 -9.91 -15.37 -1.70
N GLY A 35 -9.76 -14.07 -1.45
CA GLY A 35 -10.35 -13.37 -0.30
C GLY A 35 -9.57 -13.53 1.01
N GLN A 36 -8.39 -14.16 0.99
CA GLN A 36 -7.44 -14.21 2.10
C GLN A 36 -6.18 -13.38 1.79
N MET A 37 -5.64 -12.71 2.80
CA MET A 37 -4.40 -11.92 2.69
C MET A 37 -3.17 -12.84 2.79
N VAL A 38 -2.92 -13.61 1.75
CA VAL A 38 -1.74 -14.50 1.65
C VAL A 38 -0.69 -13.85 0.77
N HIS A 39 0.45 -13.48 1.36
CA HIS A 39 1.56 -12.90 0.62
C HIS A 39 2.12 -13.87 -0.42
N GLN A 40 2.46 -13.34 -1.59
CA GLN A 40 3.16 -14.06 -2.64
C GLN A 40 4.16 -13.12 -3.30
N LEU A 41 5.42 -13.21 -2.89
CA LEU A 41 6.49 -12.37 -3.44
C LEU A 41 6.94 -12.94 -4.80
N ASN A 42 6.28 -12.47 -5.86
CA ASN A 42 6.52 -12.90 -7.24
C ASN A 42 7.84 -12.31 -7.80
N ASP A 43 8.38 -12.92 -8.85
CA ASP A 43 9.64 -12.49 -9.46
C ASP A 43 9.69 -11.00 -9.79
N GLY A 44 10.70 -10.32 -9.26
CA GLY A 44 10.91 -8.87 -9.43
C GLY A 44 10.29 -8.01 -8.33
N SER A 45 9.37 -8.55 -7.53
CA SER A 45 8.87 -7.90 -6.31
C SER A 45 9.88 -8.08 -5.18
N LYS A 46 10.18 -7.00 -4.45
CA LYS A 46 11.06 -7.01 -3.28
C LYS A 46 10.30 -6.86 -1.97
N ALA A 47 9.14 -6.21 -2.03
CA ALA A 47 8.20 -6.12 -0.92
C ALA A 47 6.76 -6.11 -1.41
N GLN A 48 5.83 -6.39 -0.50
CA GLN A 48 4.41 -6.47 -0.80
C GLN A 48 3.59 -6.03 0.40
N VAL A 49 2.49 -5.31 0.15
CA VAL A 49 1.48 -4.94 1.15
C VAL A 49 0.10 -5.42 0.68
N LEU A 50 -0.74 -5.84 1.63
CA LEU A 50 -2.11 -6.29 1.36
C LEU A 50 -3.07 -5.69 2.37
N ALA A 51 -4.32 -5.49 1.97
CA ALA A 51 -5.40 -5.12 2.86
C ALA A 51 -6.77 -5.40 2.22
N PRO A 52 -7.82 -5.65 3.02
CA PRO A 52 -9.18 -5.71 2.50
C PRO A 52 -9.63 -4.33 1.99
N GLY A 53 -10.38 -4.29 0.90
CA GLY A 53 -11.00 -3.06 0.40
C GLY A 53 -11.65 -3.22 -0.97
N GLN A 54 -12.66 -2.39 -1.22
CA GLN A 54 -13.36 -2.31 -2.51
C GLN A 54 -12.54 -1.52 -3.54
N PRO A 55 -12.83 -1.66 -4.86
CA PRO A 55 -12.08 -1.00 -5.92
C PRO A 55 -12.02 0.54 -5.84
N ASP A 56 -12.94 1.19 -5.14
CA ASP A 56 -13.00 2.64 -4.94
C ASP A 56 -12.41 3.09 -3.58
N GLU A 57 -11.98 2.15 -2.72
CA GLU A 57 -11.49 2.42 -1.37
C GLU A 57 -9.96 2.57 -1.28
N PHE A 58 -9.24 2.77 -2.39
CA PHE A 58 -7.78 2.81 -2.36
C PHE A 58 -7.22 3.87 -1.40
N TYR A 59 -7.87 5.04 -1.26
CA TYR A 59 -7.45 6.05 -0.27
C TYR A 59 -7.56 5.52 1.18
N LYS A 60 -8.70 4.90 1.50
CA LYS A 60 -8.96 4.33 2.82
C LYS A 60 -7.97 3.22 3.15
N VAL A 61 -7.58 2.42 2.16
CA VAL A 61 -6.57 1.37 2.33
C VAL A 61 -5.16 1.96 2.42
N PHE A 62 -4.75 2.77 1.45
CA PHE A 62 -3.38 3.27 1.36
C PHE A 62 -3.03 4.21 2.52
N VAL A 63 -3.88 5.21 2.77
CA VAL A 63 -3.64 6.20 3.82
C VAL A 63 -4.09 5.65 5.16
N GLY A 64 -5.34 5.22 5.22
CA GLY A 64 -5.96 4.73 6.45
C GLY A 64 -5.41 3.39 6.89
N GLY A 65 -5.40 2.38 6.02
CA GLY A 65 -4.97 1.03 6.38
C GLY A 65 -3.46 0.88 6.55
N TRP A 66 -2.68 1.49 5.66
CA TRP A 66 -1.22 1.27 5.61
C TRP A 66 -0.41 2.41 6.21
N LEU A 67 -0.50 3.64 5.72
CA LEU A 67 0.34 4.74 6.22
C LEU A 67 0.04 5.10 7.68
N CYS A 68 -1.24 5.06 8.07
CA CYS A 68 -1.66 5.37 9.44
C CYS A 68 -1.29 4.32 10.49
N GLU A 69 -0.59 3.24 10.12
CA GLU A 69 0.15 2.43 11.10
C GLU A 69 1.25 3.23 11.80
N ARG A 70 1.77 4.28 11.16
CA ARG A 70 2.78 5.22 11.69
C ARG A 70 2.23 6.66 11.66
N PRO A 71 1.26 7.00 12.52
CA PRO A 71 0.61 8.31 12.50
C PRO A 71 1.54 9.46 12.96
N ASP A 72 2.69 9.12 13.52
CA ASP A 72 3.73 10.02 14.03
C ASP A 72 4.70 10.53 12.95
N MET A 73 4.62 10.02 11.71
CA MET A 73 5.46 10.48 10.61
C MET A 73 5.16 11.94 10.25
N SER A 74 6.22 12.72 10.01
CA SER A 74 6.11 14.08 9.49
C SER A 74 5.32 14.10 8.18
N GLY A 75 4.31 14.95 8.07
CA GLY A 75 3.43 15.06 6.89
C GLY A 75 2.11 14.28 7.01
N MET A 76 1.92 13.50 8.07
CA MET A 76 0.62 12.86 8.36
C MET A 76 -0.39 13.83 9.00
N ASP A 77 0.07 14.91 9.64
CA ASP A 77 -0.69 16.09 10.06
C ASP A 77 -2.10 15.83 10.63
N GLY A 78 -2.23 14.77 11.45
CA GLY A 78 -3.49 14.39 12.10
C GLY A 78 -4.53 13.72 11.21
N VAL A 79 -4.24 13.46 9.93
CA VAL A 79 -5.16 12.80 8.97
C VAL A 79 -5.67 11.46 9.50
N CYS A 80 -4.84 10.75 10.27
CA CYS A 80 -5.18 9.45 10.80
C CYS A 80 -6.35 9.48 11.78
N SER A 81 -6.69 10.61 12.38
CA SER A 81 -7.89 10.72 13.23
C SER A 81 -9.19 10.40 12.49
N SER A 82 -9.24 10.57 11.16
CA SER A 82 -10.39 10.27 10.32
C SER A 82 -10.12 9.14 9.33
N ALA A 83 -8.96 9.15 8.67
CA ALA A 83 -8.62 8.16 7.65
C ALA A 83 -8.47 6.73 8.20
N SER A 84 -8.09 6.58 9.48
CA SER A 84 -7.95 5.28 10.14
C SER A 84 -9.27 4.65 10.58
N SER A 85 -10.42 5.32 10.39
CA SER A 85 -11.68 4.84 10.93
C SER A 85 -12.02 3.43 10.42
N GLY A 86 -12.17 2.48 11.36
CA GLY A 86 -12.44 1.08 11.07
C GLY A 86 -11.18 0.20 10.90
N TRP A 87 -9.99 0.78 11.00
CA TRP A 87 -8.72 0.04 11.01
C TRP A 87 -8.23 -0.22 12.43
N TYR A 88 -7.59 -1.38 12.61
CA TYR A 88 -6.90 -1.76 13.84
C TYR A 88 -5.49 -2.21 13.49
N TYR A 89 -4.48 -1.62 14.11
CA TYR A 89 -3.08 -1.84 13.78
C TYR A 89 -2.39 -2.66 14.88
N THR A 90 -1.70 -3.72 14.48
CA THR A 90 -0.85 -4.53 15.37
C THR A 90 0.62 -4.50 14.95
N SER A 91 0.93 -3.88 13.81
CA SER A 91 2.26 -3.75 13.24
C SER A 91 2.37 -2.46 12.43
N THR A 92 3.58 -2.15 11.97
CA THR A 92 3.92 -0.97 11.16
C THR A 92 4.46 -1.32 9.79
N GLY A 93 4.43 -2.62 9.44
CA GLY A 93 5.16 -3.16 8.30
C GLY A 93 4.72 -2.55 6.97
N HIS A 94 3.44 -2.17 6.82
CA HIS A 94 2.97 -1.57 5.58
C HIS A 94 3.49 -0.14 5.44
N ALA A 95 3.41 0.67 6.49
CA ALA A 95 3.99 2.01 6.49
C ALA A 95 5.51 1.97 6.24
N ASP A 96 6.23 1.05 6.89
CA ASP A 96 7.68 0.91 6.76
C ASP A 96 8.10 0.52 5.32
N ILE A 97 7.35 -0.39 4.67
CA ILE A 97 7.57 -0.74 3.27
C ILE A 97 7.27 0.45 2.34
N LEU A 98 6.10 1.09 2.50
CA LEU A 98 5.63 2.15 1.60
C LEU A 98 6.41 3.46 1.72
N THR A 99 7.17 3.63 2.80
CA THR A 99 8.01 4.81 3.03
C THR A 99 9.51 4.55 2.89
N SER A 100 9.91 3.29 2.70
CA SER A 100 11.32 2.95 2.52
C SER A 100 11.91 3.66 1.28
N PRO A 101 13.16 4.18 1.39
CA PRO A 101 13.89 4.72 0.26
C PRO A 101 14.49 3.64 -0.66
N ASP A 102 14.42 2.35 -0.27
CA ASP A 102 15.03 1.24 -1.01
C ASP A 102 14.25 0.85 -2.27
N TYR A 103 13.02 1.36 -2.40
CA TYR A 103 12.14 1.10 -3.53
C TYR A 103 12.00 2.34 -4.41
N SER A 104 12.01 2.11 -5.72
CA SER A 104 11.84 3.13 -6.75
C SER A 104 10.64 2.87 -7.64
N LYS A 105 10.04 1.68 -7.54
CA LYS A 105 8.90 1.22 -8.33
C LYS A 105 7.78 0.69 -7.45
N ILE A 106 6.57 0.81 -7.97
CA ILE A 106 5.37 0.24 -7.35
C ILE A 106 4.40 -0.24 -8.43
N GLY A 107 3.65 -1.28 -8.13
CA GLY A 107 2.46 -1.66 -8.89
C GLY A 107 1.38 -2.13 -7.92
N CYS A 108 0.17 -1.62 -8.10
CA CYS A 108 -0.96 -1.91 -7.23
C CYS A 108 -2.14 -2.44 -8.04
N ALA A 109 -2.87 -3.40 -7.48
CA ALA A 109 -4.08 -3.94 -8.08
C ALA A 109 -5.08 -4.38 -7.01
N GLN A 110 -6.33 -4.55 -7.42
CA GLN A 110 -7.41 -5.03 -6.57
C GLN A 110 -8.06 -6.24 -7.22
N ALA A 111 -8.28 -7.29 -6.42
CA ALA A 111 -9.13 -8.42 -6.80
C ALA A 111 -9.67 -9.11 -5.54
N GLY A 112 -10.86 -9.71 -5.64
CA GLY A 112 -11.41 -10.54 -4.56
C GLY A 112 -11.63 -9.80 -3.24
N GLY A 113 -11.83 -8.48 -3.27
CA GLY A 113 -11.98 -7.65 -2.07
C GLY A 113 -10.66 -7.32 -1.38
N ILE A 114 -9.52 -7.53 -2.03
CA ILE A 114 -8.18 -7.28 -1.51
C ILE A 114 -7.46 -6.31 -2.43
N TRP A 115 -6.90 -5.26 -1.84
CA TRP A 115 -5.87 -4.45 -2.45
C TRP A 115 -4.50 -5.04 -2.16
N SER A 116 -3.66 -5.09 -3.19
CA SER A 116 -2.26 -5.47 -3.07
C SER A 116 -1.39 -4.44 -3.80
N CYS A 117 -0.21 -4.14 -3.23
CA CYS A 117 0.84 -3.40 -3.91
C CYS A 117 2.18 -4.11 -3.75
N ASP A 118 2.91 -4.25 -4.85
CA ASP A 118 4.26 -4.78 -4.91
C ASP A 118 5.26 -3.64 -5.17
N LEU A 119 6.43 -3.70 -4.54
CA LEU A 119 7.49 -2.68 -4.63
C LEU A 119 8.83 -3.28 -5.07
N ALA A 120 9.66 -2.49 -5.76
CA ALA A 120 11.00 -2.90 -6.22
C ALA A 120 12.04 -1.76 -6.27
#